data_AF-A0A851DEJ0-F1
#
_entry.id   AF-A0A851DEJ0-F1
#
_cell.length_a   1.000
_cell.length_b   1.000
_cell.length_c   1.000
_cell.angle_alpha   90.00
_cell.angle_beta   90.00
_cell.angle_gamma   90.00
#
_symmetry.space_group_name_H-M   'P 1'
#
loop_
_entity.id
_entity.type
_entity.pdbx_description
1 polymer ?
#
loop_
_entity_poly.entity_id
_entity_poly.type
_entity_poly.pdbx_seq_one_letter_code
_entity_poly.pdbx_strand_id
1 'polypeptide(L)'
;QICFVCEERGAAITCQETGCERSFHLPCAESGQCVTQYFGCYRAFCWEHRPQQAVEAAPEGNKCLICIDPVDDQRSYCTMVCPVCKHAWFHRECSQGQALCAGISSFLCPLCRDREIFQAEMLTMGI
;
A
#
# COMPACT_ATOMS: atom_id res chain seq x y z
N GLN A 1 9.84 -21.64 -9.33
CA GLN A 1 9.78 -20.63 -8.26
C GLN A 1 8.79 -21.09 -7.20
N ILE A 2 9.17 -21.02 -5.93
CA ILE A 2 8.36 -21.38 -4.75
C ILE A 2 7.86 -20.07 -4.11
N CYS A 3 6.60 -20.05 -3.66
CA CYS A 3 6.05 -18.92 -2.94
C CYS A 3 6.59 -18.87 -1.52
N PHE A 4 7.21 -17.75 -1.11
CA PHE A 4 7.72 -17.63 0.26
C PHE A 4 6.62 -17.52 1.33
N VAL A 5 5.36 -17.31 0.91
CA VAL A 5 4.21 -17.13 1.81
C VAL A 5 3.49 -18.44 2.10
N CYS A 6 3.19 -19.23 1.06
CA CYS A 6 2.46 -20.50 1.20
C CYS A 6 3.31 -21.74 0.91
N GLU A 7 4.59 -21.57 0.56
CA GLU A 7 5.55 -22.64 0.27
C GLU A 7 5.22 -23.53 -0.95
N GLU A 8 4.16 -23.19 -1.68
CA GLU A 8 3.74 -23.90 -2.90
C GLU A 8 4.50 -23.43 -4.15
N ARG A 9 4.57 -24.31 -5.15
CA ARG A 9 5.20 -24.01 -6.45
C ARG A 9 4.34 -23.07 -7.31
N GLY A 10 4.97 -22.43 -8.30
CA GLY A 10 4.28 -21.63 -9.31
C GLY A 10 4.16 -20.14 -8.97
N ALA A 11 4.92 -19.64 -8.00
CA ALA A 11 5.03 -18.21 -7.74
C ALA A 11 5.62 -17.49 -8.96
N ALA A 12 4.84 -16.60 -9.59
CA ALA A 12 5.24 -15.88 -10.80
C ALA A 12 5.78 -14.48 -10.53
N ILE A 13 5.57 -13.93 -9.32
CA ILE A 13 6.01 -12.59 -8.96
C ILE A 13 7.31 -12.69 -8.17
N THR A 14 8.33 -11.97 -8.58
CA THR A 14 9.64 -11.90 -7.91
C THR A 14 9.85 -10.51 -7.31
N CYS A 15 10.52 -10.44 -6.16
CA CYS A 15 10.96 -9.17 -5.60
C CYS A 15 11.92 -8.45 -6.56
N GLN A 16 11.75 -7.14 -6.73
CA GLN A 16 12.55 -6.30 -7.63
C GLN A 16 13.95 -5.99 -7.06
N GLU A 17 14.10 -6.06 -5.73
CA GLU A 17 15.36 -5.74 -5.05
C GLU A 17 16.51 -6.65 -5.50
N THR A 18 17.69 -6.05 -5.69
CA THR A 18 18.84 -6.77 -6.24
C THR A 18 19.35 -7.78 -5.21
N GLY A 19 19.46 -9.05 -5.60
CA GLY A 19 19.88 -10.14 -4.71
C GLY A 19 18.77 -10.71 -3.83
N CYS A 20 17.53 -10.21 -3.93
CA CYS A 20 16.39 -10.84 -3.25
C CYS A 20 15.79 -11.95 -4.13
N GLU A 21 15.85 -13.19 -3.66
CA GLU A 21 15.31 -14.35 -4.39
C GLU A 21 13.84 -14.66 -4.05
N ARG A 22 13.20 -13.85 -3.19
CA ARG A 22 11.82 -14.10 -2.75
C ARG A 22 10.85 -13.96 -3.90
N SER A 23 10.05 -15.00 -4.10
CA SER A 23 8.95 -15.05 -5.07
C SER A 23 7.64 -15.32 -4.36
N PHE A 24 6.53 -14.79 -4.87
CA PHE A 24 5.19 -14.99 -4.31
C PHE A 24 4.12 -15.14 -5.39
N HIS A 25 3.01 -15.78 -5.07
CA HIS A 25 1.82 -15.75 -5.93
C HIS A 25 1.11 -14.41 -5.76
N LEU A 26 0.41 -13.96 -6.81
CA LEU A 26 -0.43 -12.76 -6.73
C LEU A 26 -1.45 -12.82 -5.59
N PRO A 27 -2.21 -13.93 -5.37
CA PRO A 27 -3.14 -14.01 -4.24
C PRO A 27 -2.46 -14.04 -2.87
N CYS A 28 -1.17 -14.37 -2.81
CA CYS A 28 -0.39 -14.37 -1.57
C CYS A 28 0.25 -13.01 -1.27
N ALA A 29 0.14 -12.03 -2.17
CA ALA A 29 0.78 -10.73 -1.99
C ALA A 29 0.24 -10.02 -0.74
N GLU A 30 -1.07 -10.07 -0.51
CA GLU A 30 -1.72 -9.43 0.62
C GLU A 30 -1.31 -10.05 1.96
N SER A 31 -1.46 -11.37 2.11
CA SER A 31 -1.07 -12.09 3.32
C SER A 31 0.44 -12.05 3.57
N GLY A 32 1.23 -12.01 2.50
CA GLY A 32 2.67 -11.80 2.54
C GLY A 32 3.11 -10.35 2.71
N GLN A 33 2.18 -9.40 2.91
CA GLN A 33 2.44 -7.96 3.02
C GLN A 33 3.38 -7.42 1.93
N CYS A 34 3.22 -7.92 0.72
CA CYS A 34 3.97 -7.54 -0.46
C CYS A 34 3.30 -6.34 -1.14
N VAL A 35 4.10 -5.58 -1.88
CA VAL A 35 3.61 -4.44 -2.68
C VAL A 35 3.84 -4.74 -4.15
N THR A 36 2.78 -4.71 -4.95
CA THR A 36 2.83 -4.82 -6.42
C THR A 36 2.44 -3.49 -7.05
N GLN A 37 3.28 -2.97 -7.93
CA GLN A 37 3.11 -1.68 -8.60
C GLN A 37 2.77 -1.90 -10.08
N TYR A 38 1.59 -1.44 -10.51
CA TYR A 38 1.08 -1.60 -11.87
C TYR A 38 1.23 -0.34 -12.75
N PHE A 39 2.09 0.60 -12.36
CA PHE A 39 2.37 1.82 -13.11
C PHE A 39 3.79 1.81 -13.67
N GLY A 40 4.01 2.47 -14.82
CA GLY A 40 5.31 2.48 -15.49
C GLY A 40 5.79 1.06 -15.83
N CYS A 41 7.02 0.72 -15.44
CA CYS A 41 7.49 -0.67 -15.47
C CYS A 41 6.98 -1.40 -14.24
N TYR A 42 6.31 -2.54 -14.45
CA TYR A 42 5.86 -3.42 -13.38
C TYR A 42 6.99 -3.75 -12.41
N ARG A 43 6.72 -3.58 -11.11
CA ARG A 43 7.63 -3.90 -10.01
C ARG A 43 6.85 -4.54 -8.89
N ALA A 44 7.51 -5.38 -8.13
CA ALA A 44 6.95 -6.00 -6.95
C ALA A 44 8.00 -6.13 -5.86
N PHE A 45 7.58 -6.04 -4.61
CA PHE A 45 8.48 -6.03 -3.46
C PHE A 45 7.94 -6.95 -2.37
N CYS A 46 8.82 -7.80 -1.83
CA CYS A 46 8.49 -8.62 -0.66
C CYS A 46 8.34 -7.74 0.60
N TRP A 47 7.85 -8.32 1.70
CA TRP A 47 7.62 -7.60 2.95
C TRP A 47 8.84 -6.82 3.49
N GLU A 48 10.05 -7.29 3.23
CA GLU A 48 11.30 -6.65 3.67
C GLU A 48 11.69 -5.47 2.78
N HIS A 49 11.46 -5.57 1.47
CA HIS A 49 11.90 -4.58 0.48
C HIS A 49 10.78 -3.68 -0.03
N ARG A 50 9.57 -3.83 0.51
CA ARG A 50 8.44 -2.98 0.14
C ARG A 50 8.74 -1.52 0.47
N PRO A 51 8.22 -0.57 -0.33
CA PRO A 51 8.28 0.83 0.03
C PRO A 51 7.55 1.08 1.36
N GLN A 52 8.02 2.07 2.09
CA GLN A 52 7.40 2.57 3.30
C GLN A 52 7.17 4.07 3.12
N GLN A 53 6.08 4.59 3.66
CA GLN A 53 5.85 6.03 3.64
C GLN A 53 6.97 6.73 4.43
N ALA A 54 7.58 7.77 3.88
CA ALA A 54 8.64 8.52 4.57
C ALA A 54 8.10 9.52 5.60
N VAL A 55 6.80 9.81 5.56
CA VAL A 55 6.18 10.92 6.30
C VAL A 55 6.00 10.62 7.79
N GLU A 56 6.80 11.26 8.65
CA GLU A 56 6.51 11.33 10.08
C GLU A 56 5.15 11.98 10.30
N ALA A 57 4.19 11.21 10.82
CA ALA A 57 2.83 11.66 11.08
C ALA A 57 2.63 11.76 12.60
N ALA A 58 1.94 12.82 13.03
CA ALA A 58 1.56 12.97 14.43
C ALA A 58 0.49 11.92 14.78
N PRO A 59 0.53 11.31 15.98
CA PRO A 59 -0.43 10.29 16.43
C PRO A 59 -1.82 10.85 16.75
N GLU A 60 -2.19 12.02 16.23
CA GLU A 60 -3.47 12.64 16.54
C GLU A 60 -4.49 12.28 15.45
N GLY A 61 -5.28 11.23 15.74
CA GLY A 61 -6.42 10.84 14.91
C GLY A 61 -6.37 9.37 14.48
N ASN A 62 -6.63 8.46 15.41
CA ASN A 62 -6.49 7.01 15.22
C ASN A 62 -7.66 6.40 14.45
N LYS A 63 -8.31 7.11 13.51
CA LYS A 63 -9.46 6.58 12.76
C LYS A 63 -9.25 6.69 11.27
N CYS A 64 -9.62 5.63 10.56
CA CYS A 64 -9.69 5.62 9.12
C CYS A 64 -10.76 6.62 8.64
N LEU A 65 -10.41 7.57 7.78
CA LEU A 65 -11.39 8.55 7.29
C LEU A 65 -12.44 7.98 6.31
N ILE A 66 -12.29 6.70 5.93
CA ILE A 66 -13.21 6.02 5.00
C ILE A 66 -14.26 5.20 5.77
N CYS A 67 -13.82 4.33 6.69
CA CYS A 67 -14.74 3.48 7.47
C CYS A 67 -15.04 4.01 8.88
N ILE A 68 -14.29 5.03 9.35
CA ILE A 68 -14.44 5.64 10.69
C ILE A 68 -14.01 4.72 11.85
N ASP A 69 -13.55 3.51 11.55
CA ASP A 69 -12.98 2.59 12.54
C ASP A 69 -11.54 2.94 12.92
N PRO A 70 -11.05 2.48 14.09
CA PRO A 70 -9.69 2.73 14.51
C PRO A 70 -8.65 2.15 13.55
N VAL A 71 -7.55 2.88 13.32
CA VAL A 71 -6.34 2.39 12.65
C VAL A 71 -5.24 2.13 13.69
N ASP A 72 -4.15 1.47 13.27
CA ASP A 72 -2.96 1.34 14.13
C ASP A 72 -2.39 2.73 14.49
N ASP A 73 -1.82 2.85 15.69
CA ASP A 73 -1.16 4.09 16.15
C ASP A 73 0.11 4.43 15.34
N GLN A 74 0.56 3.49 14.51
CA GLN A 74 1.77 3.62 13.69
C GLN A 74 1.47 3.23 12.25
N ARG A 75 2.20 3.88 11.34
CA ARG A 75 2.19 3.52 9.92
C ARG A 75 2.71 2.09 9.76
N SER A 76 2.00 1.30 8.96
CA SER A 76 2.30 -0.10 8.74
C SER A 76 1.95 -0.48 7.30
N TYR A 77 2.07 -1.76 6.93
CA TYR A 77 1.50 -2.22 5.67
C TYR A 77 -0.02 -1.98 5.63
N CYS A 78 -0.70 -2.16 6.77
CA CYS A 78 -2.16 -2.03 6.89
C CYS A 78 -2.63 -0.59 7.13
N THR A 79 -1.76 0.28 7.66
CA THR A 79 -2.12 1.64 8.09
C THR A 79 -1.30 2.68 7.33
N MET A 80 -2.00 3.54 6.58
CA MET A 80 -1.40 4.57 5.71
C MET A 80 -1.90 5.97 6.07
N VAL A 81 -1.13 6.98 5.67
CA VAL A 81 -1.42 8.40 5.90
C VAL A 81 -1.29 9.20 4.60
N CYS A 82 -2.11 10.25 4.44
CA CYS A 82 -1.92 11.21 3.35
C CYS A 82 -0.57 11.94 3.52
N PRO A 83 0.32 11.91 2.53
CA PRO A 83 1.65 12.49 2.65
C PRO A 83 1.64 14.03 2.70
N VAL A 84 0.56 14.65 2.20
CA VAL A 84 0.43 16.11 2.10
C VAL A 84 -0.07 16.69 3.41
N CYS A 85 -1.26 16.30 3.84
CA CYS A 85 -1.84 16.88 5.05
C CYS A 85 -1.39 16.19 6.32
N LYS A 86 -0.91 14.94 6.28
CA LYS A 86 -0.41 14.16 7.43
C LYS A 86 -1.42 13.87 8.55
N HIS A 87 -2.69 14.25 8.34
CA HIS A 87 -3.78 14.07 9.31
C HIS A 87 -4.87 13.11 8.81
N ALA A 88 -4.82 12.70 7.54
CA ALA A 88 -5.78 11.76 6.99
C ALA A 88 -5.19 10.35 7.00
N TRP A 89 -5.76 9.48 7.84
CA TRP A 89 -5.32 8.11 8.02
C TRP A 89 -6.30 7.11 7.41
N PHE A 90 -5.79 5.97 6.95
CA PHE A 90 -6.57 4.98 6.22
C PHE A 90 -6.09 3.57 6.51
N HIS A 91 -7.03 2.63 6.60
CA HIS A 91 -6.71 1.23 6.33
C HIS A 91 -6.33 1.07 4.85
N ARG A 92 -5.32 0.24 4.58
CA ARG A 92 -4.89 -0.12 3.23
C ARG A 92 -6.06 -0.60 2.38
N GLU A 93 -6.81 -1.55 2.90
CA GLU A 93 -7.98 -2.13 2.23
C GLU A 93 -9.05 -1.06 1.92
N CYS A 94 -9.30 -0.13 2.85
CA CYS A 94 -10.24 0.96 2.61
C CYS A 94 -9.76 1.88 1.48
N SER A 95 -8.45 2.22 1.46
CA SER A 95 -7.86 3.03 0.40
C SER A 95 -7.96 2.34 -0.96
N GLN A 96 -7.65 1.03 -1.02
CA GLN A 96 -7.79 0.22 -2.23
C GLN A 96 -9.25 0.15 -2.71
N GLY A 97 -10.20 -0.09 -1.79
CA GLY A 97 -11.63 -0.08 -2.10
C GLY A 97 -12.11 1.28 -2.63
N GLN A 98 -11.63 2.38 -2.05
CA GLN A 98 -11.93 3.72 -2.55
C GLN A 98 -11.33 3.95 -3.95
N ALA A 99 -10.09 3.55 -4.20
CA ALA A 99 -9.43 3.67 -5.49
C ALA A 99 -10.19 2.89 -6.58
N LEU A 100 -10.62 1.67 -6.26
CA LEU A 100 -11.41 0.80 -7.15
C LEU A 100 -12.76 1.43 -7.51
N CYS A 101 -13.47 2.02 -6.55
CA CYS A 101 -14.79 2.60 -6.75
C CYS A 101 -14.75 3.99 -7.41
N ALA A 102 -13.80 4.85 -7.01
CA ALA A 102 -13.74 6.24 -7.45
C ALA A 102 -13.01 6.41 -8.79
N GLY A 103 -12.10 5.48 -9.12
CA GLY A 103 -11.21 5.60 -10.26
C GLY A 103 -10.23 6.76 -10.15
N ILE A 104 -9.33 6.88 -11.14
CA ILE A 104 -8.20 7.80 -11.09
C ILE A 104 -8.60 9.29 -11.09
N SER A 105 -9.80 9.64 -11.58
CA SER A 105 -10.25 11.04 -11.60
C SER A 105 -10.68 11.56 -10.25
N SER A 106 -11.17 10.67 -9.39
CA SER A 106 -11.87 11.01 -8.15
C SER A 106 -11.21 10.43 -6.89
N PHE A 107 -10.10 9.71 -7.05
CA PHE A 107 -9.30 9.21 -5.94
C PHE A 107 -8.38 10.33 -5.39
N LEU A 108 -8.91 11.10 -4.45
CA LEU A 108 -8.23 12.21 -3.79
C LEU A 108 -8.25 12.02 -2.28
N CYS A 109 -7.36 12.72 -1.56
CA CYS A 109 -7.42 12.72 -0.11
C CYS A 109 -8.78 13.30 0.36
N PRO A 110 -9.59 12.56 1.14
CA PRO A 110 -10.89 13.05 1.58
C PRO A 110 -10.83 14.32 2.45
N LEU A 111 -9.68 14.58 3.10
CA LEU A 111 -9.49 15.70 4.00
C LEU A 111 -8.99 16.96 3.27
N CYS A 112 -7.82 16.89 2.63
CA CYS A 112 -7.18 18.07 2.01
C CYS A 112 -7.47 18.21 0.52
N ARG A 113 -8.11 17.22 -0.10
CA ARG A 113 -8.42 17.15 -1.52
C ARG A 113 -7.22 17.19 -2.46
N ASP A 114 -6.00 17.02 -1.93
CA ASP A 114 -4.85 16.78 -2.78
C ASP A 114 -5.05 15.51 -3.60
N ARG A 115 -4.72 15.62 -4.89
CA ARG A 115 -4.82 14.54 -5.86
C ARG A 115 -3.45 14.06 -6.29
N GLU A 116 -2.58 14.96 -6.73
CA GLU A 116 -1.34 14.58 -7.42
C GLU A 116 -0.37 13.83 -6.50
N ILE A 117 -0.04 14.42 -5.35
CA ILE A 117 0.92 13.83 -4.41
C ILE A 117 0.28 12.65 -3.70
N PHE A 118 -1.00 12.77 -3.33
CA PHE A 118 -1.76 11.67 -2.74
C PHE A 118 -1.79 10.44 -3.66
N GLN A 119 -2.16 10.58 -4.93
CA GLN A 119 -2.20 9.46 -5.87
C GLN A 119 -0.82 8.87 -6.12
N ALA A 120 0.21 9.70 -6.29
CA ALA A 120 1.58 9.22 -6.51
C ALA A 120 2.10 8.36 -5.34
N GLU A 121 1.81 8.79 -4.10
CA GLU A 121 2.15 8.02 -2.90
C GLU A 121 1.36 6.72 -2.82
N MET A 122 0.03 6.77 -3.02
CA MET A 122 -0.82 5.57 -2.98
C MET A 122 -0.39 4.53 -4.03
N LEU A 123 -0.10 4.98 -5.27
CA LEU A 123 0.44 4.11 -6.32
C LEU A 123 1.77 3.48 -5.89
N THR A 124 2.69 4.28 -5.33
CA THR A 124 3.97 3.78 -4.81
C THR A 124 3.75 2.72 -3.73
N MET A 125 2.75 2.90 -2.87
CA MET A 125 2.38 1.93 -1.85
C MET A 125 1.61 0.71 -2.41
N GLY A 126 1.33 0.62 -3.72
CA GLY A 126 0.63 -0.51 -4.35
C GLY A 126 -0.89 -0.49 -4.17
N ILE A 127 -1.46 0.72 -4.16
CA ILE A 127 -2.90 0.98 -4.16
C ILE A 127 -3.37 1.21 -5.60
#